data_AF-A0A3B9ZE32-F1
#
_entry.id   AF-A0A3B9ZE32-F1
#
_cell.length_a   1.000
_cell.length_b   1.000
_cell.length_c   1.000
_cell.angle_alpha   90.00
_cell.angle_beta   90.00
_cell.angle_gamma   90.00
#
_symmetry.space_group_name_H-M   'P 1'
#
loop_
_entity.id
_entity.type
_entity.pdbx_description
1 polymer ?
#
loop_
_entity_poly.entity_id
_entity_poly.type
_entity_poly.pdbx_seq_one_letter_code
_entity_poly.pdbx_strand_id
1 'polypeptide(L)'
;MDSKEKQELKEKYKGIPDNVLVDMLREGKEAYRESAYEIPCGEALRRGIENKVSSQEKAKDGDRIEDSPSGNSKEARPDVFVEIIIINNDKDMESVLAILDKADLAYNVEGLSLKESSLPVALAVQEAKVEEAVRLLKGFKPLGSMVLW
;
A
#
# COMPACT_ATOMS: atom_id res chain seq x y z
N MET A 1 5.94 24.89 -19.59
CA MET A 1 4.79 24.64 -18.70
C MET A 1 4.09 25.95 -18.43
N ASP A 2 2.78 26.01 -18.62
CA ASP A 2 2.02 27.24 -18.40
C ASP A 2 1.78 27.53 -16.91
N SER A 3 1.65 28.80 -16.52
CA SER A 3 1.50 29.20 -15.12
C SER A 3 0.23 28.62 -14.48
N LYS A 4 -0.83 28.42 -15.28
CA LYS A 4 -2.08 27.83 -14.81
C LYS A 4 -1.91 26.34 -14.53
N GLU A 5 -1.28 25.60 -15.44
CA GLU A 5 -0.98 24.17 -15.25
C GLU A 5 -0.08 23.95 -14.03
N LYS A 6 0.88 24.85 -13.79
CA LYS A 6 1.78 24.77 -12.61
C LYS A 6 1.03 24.91 -11.30
N GLN A 7 0.02 25.78 -11.27
CA GLN A 7 -0.80 25.99 -10.09
C GLN A 7 -1.76 24.82 -9.86
N GLU A 8 -2.37 24.29 -10.91
CA GLU A 8 -3.23 23.10 -10.84
C GLU A 8 -2.46 21.88 -10.34
N LEU A 9 -1.23 21.66 -10.83
CA LEU A 9 -0.38 20.59 -10.31
C LEU A 9 -0.01 20.81 -8.85
N LYS A 10 0.35 22.02 -8.43
CA LYS A 10 0.64 22.31 -7.02
C LYS A 10 -0.52 21.98 -6.09
N GLU A 11 -1.73 22.39 -6.44
CA GLU A 11 -2.92 22.08 -5.65
C GLU A 11 -3.20 20.58 -5.64
N LYS A 12 -3.01 19.91 -6.78
CA LYS A 12 -3.13 18.44 -6.86
C LYS A 12 -2.13 17.74 -5.93
N TYR A 13 -0.86 18.14 -5.94
CA TYR A 13 0.19 17.54 -5.09
C TYR A 13 0.05 17.89 -3.61
N LYS A 14 -0.54 19.03 -3.26
CA LYS A 14 -0.91 19.33 -1.86
C LYS A 14 -1.91 18.34 -1.27
N GLY A 15 -2.84 17.83 -2.09
CA GLY A 15 -3.83 16.85 -1.65
C GLY A 15 -3.33 15.40 -1.67
N ILE A 16 -2.15 15.15 -2.24
CA ILE A 16 -1.64 13.78 -2.43
C ILE A 16 -0.95 13.30 -1.14
N PRO A 17 -1.22 12.05 -0.71
CA PRO A 17 -0.55 11.42 0.43
C PRO A 17 0.96 11.26 0.25
N ASP A 18 1.69 11.28 1.36
CA ASP A 18 3.16 11.28 1.37
C ASP A 18 3.78 10.03 0.73
N ASN A 19 3.18 8.86 0.88
CA ASN A 19 3.61 7.63 0.23
C ASN A 19 3.49 7.71 -1.30
N VAL A 20 2.36 8.23 -1.79
CA VAL A 20 2.13 8.44 -3.23
C VAL A 20 3.09 9.50 -3.77
N LEU A 21 3.36 10.56 -3.01
CA LEU A 21 4.34 11.57 -3.38
C LEU A 21 5.75 10.98 -3.44
N VAL A 22 6.11 10.09 -2.51
CA VAL A 22 7.39 9.37 -2.51
C VAL A 22 7.50 8.42 -3.69
N ASP A 23 6.47 7.64 -4.00
CA ASP A 23 6.47 6.72 -5.15
C ASP A 23 6.56 7.47 -6.48
N MET A 24 5.84 8.57 -6.58
CA MET A 24 5.94 9.51 -7.69
C MET A 24 7.36 10.07 -7.85
N LEU A 25 8.04 10.40 -6.76
CA LEU A 25 9.43 10.85 -6.80
C LEU A 25 10.42 9.71 -7.11
N ARG A 26 10.08 8.45 -6.79
CA ARG A 26 10.89 7.26 -7.12
C ARG A 26 10.87 6.92 -8.61
N GLU A 27 9.82 7.27 -9.34
CA GLU A 27 9.78 7.15 -10.81
C GLU A 27 10.82 8.04 -11.50
N GLY A 28 11.37 9.03 -10.78
CA GLY A 28 12.46 9.88 -11.25
C GLY A 28 12.01 10.96 -12.23
N LYS A 29 12.90 11.93 -12.48
CA LYS A 29 12.61 13.13 -13.29
C LYS A 29 12.15 12.79 -14.72
N GLU A 30 12.53 11.64 -15.24
CA GLU A 30 12.21 11.18 -16.61
C GLU A 30 10.72 10.85 -16.80
N ALA A 31 10.01 10.49 -15.73
CA ALA A 31 8.56 10.27 -15.75
C ALA A 31 7.76 11.58 -15.86
N TYR A 32 8.42 12.75 -15.74
CA TYR A 32 7.78 14.06 -15.70
C TYR A 32 8.14 14.87 -16.94
N ARG A 33 7.14 15.55 -17.50
CA ARG A 33 7.38 16.53 -18.55
C ARG A 33 7.96 17.81 -17.96
N GLU A 34 9.10 18.24 -18.51
CA GLU A 34 9.73 19.53 -18.21
C GLU A 34 10.06 19.73 -16.72
N SER A 35 9.86 20.93 -16.17
CA SER A 35 10.10 21.29 -14.76
C SER A 35 9.03 20.77 -13.79
N ALA A 36 8.10 19.90 -14.23
CA ALA A 36 7.01 19.43 -13.38
C ALA A 36 7.51 18.58 -12.21
N TYR A 37 8.69 17.96 -12.32
CA TYR A 37 9.33 17.20 -11.24
C TYR A 37 9.71 18.06 -10.02
N GLU A 38 9.97 19.35 -10.21
CA GLU A 38 10.33 20.26 -9.11
C GLU A 38 9.16 20.52 -8.16
N ILE A 39 7.93 20.31 -8.63
CA ILE A 39 6.71 20.54 -7.86
C ILE A 39 6.52 19.49 -6.75
N PRO A 40 6.51 18.17 -7.04
CA PRO A 40 6.47 17.16 -6.00
C PRO A 40 7.73 17.16 -5.13
N CYS A 41 8.92 17.49 -5.67
CA CYS A 41 10.13 17.65 -4.84
C CYS A 41 9.98 18.76 -3.80
N GLY A 42 9.45 19.92 -4.22
CA GLY A 42 9.21 21.05 -3.32
C GLY A 42 8.17 20.74 -2.25
N GLU A 43 7.12 19.97 -2.59
CA GLU A 43 6.14 19.51 -1.61
C GLU A 43 6.70 18.45 -0.65
N ALA A 44 7.53 17.51 -1.14
CA ALA A 44 8.19 16.52 -0.29
C ALA A 44 9.13 17.18 0.73
N LEU A 45 9.90 18.20 0.29
CA LEU A 45 10.76 19.01 1.17
C LEU A 45 9.94 19.82 2.18
N ARG A 46 8.82 20.42 1.75
CA ARG A 46 7.91 21.16 2.66
C ARG A 46 7.33 20.26 3.75
N ARG A 47 7.18 18.96 3.46
CA ARG A 47 6.61 17.96 4.38
C ARG A 47 7.66 17.17 5.17
N GLY A 48 8.95 17.39 4.92
CA GLY A 48 10.03 16.69 5.63
C GLY A 48 10.13 15.19 5.27
N ILE A 49 9.66 14.80 4.09
CA ILE A 49 9.65 13.40 3.62
C ILE A 49 10.69 13.13 2.53
N GLU A 50 11.55 14.10 2.22
CA GLU A 50 12.65 13.96 1.27
C GLU A 50 13.58 12.78 1.60
N ASN A 51 13.77 12.49 2.89
CA ASN A 51 14.59 11.35 3.36
C ASN A 51 13.95 9.99 3.03
N LYS A 52 12.63 9.91 2.82
CA LYS A 52 11.94 8.66 2.44
C LYS A 52 12.11 8.33 0.95
N VAL A 53 12.47 9.32 0.15
CA VAL A 53 12.74 9.17 -1.29
C VAL A 53 14.11 8.51 -1.50
N SER A 54 15.10 8.84 -0.66
CA SER A 54 16.48 8.33 -0.79
C SER A 54 16.70 6.93 -0.18
N SER A 55 15.75 6.39 0.59
CA SER A 55 15.88 5.08 1.28
C SER A 55 15.86 3.84 0.39
N GLN A 56 15.88 3.97 -0.95
CA GLN A 56 16.00 2.82 -1.85
C GLN A 56 16.93 3.05 -3.05
N GLU A 57 17.82 4.04 -3.00
CA GLU A 57 18.96 4.15 -3.93
C GLU A 57 20.14 3.21 -3.57
N LYS A 58 19.85 2.09 -2.88
CA LYS A 58 20.80 0.99 -2.67
C LYS A 58 20.19 -0.37 -3.06
N ALA A 59 19.66 -0.47 -4.27
CA ALA A 59 19.43 -1.78 -4.89
C ALA A 59 19.42 -1.77 -6.43
N LYS A 60 20.10 -0.81 -7.08
CA LYS A 60 20.42 -0.88 -8.52
C LYS A 60 21.70 -0.11 -8.77
N ASP A 61 22.84 -0.76 -8.53
CA ASP A 61 23.92 -0.92 -9.51
C ASP A 61 25.07 -1.65 -8.82
N GLY A 62 25.56 -2.71 -9.43
CA GLY A 62 26.59 -3.55 -8.85
C GLY A 62 26.73 -4.86 -9.58
N ASP A 63 26.91 -4.77 -10.90
CA ASP A 63 27.60 -5.78 -11.67
C ASP A 63 28.90 -6.17 -10.92
N ARG A 64 28.90 -7.35 -10.29
CA ARG A 64 30.14 -8.02 -9.89
C ARG A 64 29.91 -9.53 -9.84
N ILE A 65 30.41 -10.14 -10.90
CA ILE A 65 30.61 -11.56 -11.13
C ILE A 65 31.40 -12.17 -9.96
N GLU A 66 30.91 -13.24 -9.33
CA GLU A 66 31.73 -14.41 -8.94
C GLU A 66 30.86 -15.61 -8.53
N ASP A 67 30.98 -16.67 -9.35
CA ASP A 67 30.74 -18.11 -9.17
C ASP A 67 30.08 -18.63 -7.87
N SER A 68 28.90 -19.26 -8.00
CA SER A 68 28.68 -20.67 -7.60
C SER A 68 27.23 -21.16 -7.88
N PRO A 69 27.02 -22.47 -8.14
CA PRO A 69 25.87 -22.96 -8.90
C PRO A 69 24.73 -23.52 -8.02
N SER A 70 23.55 -23.59 -8.65
CA SER A 70 22.41 -24.48 -8.35
C SER A 70 21.28 -23.92 -7.48
N GLY A 71 20.07 -23.96 -8.03
CA GLY A 71 18.85 -24.04 -7.25
C GLY A 71 17.61 -23.50 -7.97
N ASN A 72 16.93 -24.37 -8.71
CA ASN A 72 15.58 -24.17 -9.26
C ASN A 72 14.70 -23.22 -8.44
N SER A 73 14.27 -22.10 -9.01
CA SER A 73 13.11 -21.36 -8.51
C SER A 73 11.97 -21.51 -9.50
N LYS A 74 11.01 -22.37 -9.12
CA LYS A 74 9.64 -22.33 -9.64
C LYS A 74 9.15 -20.88 -9.54
N GLU A 75 8.63 -20.34 -10.64
CA GLU A 75 7.95 -19.06 -10.67
C GLU A 75 6.89 -19.01 -9.56
N ALA A 76 7.14 -18.19 -8.53
CA ALA A 76 6.16 -17.88 -7.51
C ALA A 76 5.08 -17.04 -8.20
N ARG A 77 3.86 -17.60 -8.33
CA ARG A 77 2.69 -16.81 -8.70
C ARG A 77 2.55 -15.67 -7.68
N PRO A 78 2.16 -14.46 -8.08
CA PRO A 78 1.91 -13.39 -7.14
C PRO A 78 0.81 -13.82 -6.16
N ASP A 79 1.02 -13.57 -4.87
CA ASP A 79 0.02 -13.85 -3.84
C ASP A 79 -1.25 -13.04 -4.14
N VAL A 80 -2.34 -13.74 -4.47
CA VAL A 80 -3.66 -13.15 -4.72
C VAL A 80 -4.36 -13.01 -3.37
N PHE A 81 -4.81 -11.81 -3.03
CA PHE A 81 -5.57 -11.52 -1.82
C PHE A 81 -7.06 -11.33 -2.16
N VAL A 82 -7.93 -11.86 -1.31
CA VAL A 82 -9.39 -11.84 -1.47
C VAL A 82 -10.01 -11.17 -0.25
N GLU A 83 -10.83 -10.16 -0.48
CA GLU A 83 -11.58 -9.44 0.54
C GLU A 83 -12.62 -10.34 1.21
N ILE A 84 -12.66 -10.35 2.54
CA ILE A 84 -13.55 -11.20 3.34
C ILE A 84 -14.40 -10.41 4.34
N ILE A 85 -13.95 -9.22 4.78
CA ILE A 85 -14.68 -8.36 5.73
C ILE A 85 -14.49 -6.90 5.37
N ILE A 86 -15.55 -6.10 5.44
CA ILE A 86 -15.49 -4.63 5.48
C ILE A 86 -15.64 -4.19 6.94
N ILE A 87 -14.57 -3.64 7.50
CA ILE A 87 -14.46 -3.27 8.91
C ILE A 87 -14.83 -1.80 9.10
N ASN A 88 -15.83 -1.54 9.92
CA ASN A 88 -16.39 -0.19 10.09
C ASN A 88 -16.00 0.48 11.43
N ASN A 89 -15.27 -0.23 12.30
CA ASN A 89 -14.85 0.27 13.60
C ASN A 89 -13.62 -0.46 14.15
N ASP A 90 -12.90 0.20 15.06
CA ASP A 90 -11.64 -0.30 15.61
C ASP A 90 -11.81 -1.58 16.43
N LYS A 91 -12.93 -1.78 17.12
CA LYS A 91 -13.15 -2.98 17.95
C LYS A 91 -13.29 -4.25 17.12
N ASP A 92 -14.01 -4.14 16.00
CA ASP A 92 -14.12 -5.22 15.02
C ASP A 92 -12.76 -5.47 14.37
N MET A 93 -11.99 -4.42 14.08
CA MET A 93 -10.62 -4.52 13.57
C MET A 93 -9.72 -5.31 14.52
N GLU A 94 -9.57 -4.86 15.76
CA GLU A 94 -8.74 -5.50 16.78
C GLU A 94 -9.12 -6.98 16.98
N SER A 95 -10.42 -7.27 17.02
CA SER A 95 -10.92 -8.64 17.23
C SER A 95 -10.58 -9.57 16.08
N VAL A 96 -10.72 -9.10 14.84
CA VAL A 96 -10.46 -9.91 13.65
C VAL A 96 -8.96 -10.10 13.44
N LEU A 97 -8.15 -9.03 13.59
CA LEU A 97 -6.70 -9.12 13.47
C LEU A 97 -6.12 -10.06 14.52
N ALA A 98 -6.58 -10.02 15.77
CA ALA A 98 -6.13 -10.93 16.81
C ALA A 98 -6.43 -12.41 16.50
N ILE A 99 -7.53 -12.71 15.80
CA ILE A 99 -7.86 -14.09 15.37
C ILE A 99 -6.92 -14.55 14.27
N LEU A 100 -6.63 -13.68 13.29
CA LEU A 100 -5.75 -14.00 12.16
C LEU A 100 -4.27 -14.10 12.57
N ASP A 101 -3.79 -13.17 13.40
CA ASP A 101 -2.42 -13.17 13.95
C ASP A 101 -2.18 -14.45 14.78
N LYS A 102 -3.14 -14.85 15.61
CA LYS A 102 -3.04 -16.09 16.40
C LYS A 102 -2.95 -17.35 15.52
N ALA A 103 -3.49 -17.28 14.31
CA ALA A 103 -3.48 -18.36 13.33
C ALA A 103 -2.33 -18.26 12.32
N ASP A 104 -1.44 -17.26 12.45
CA ASP A 104 -0.33 -16.99 11.52
C ASP A 104 -0.81 -16.84 10.06
N LEU A 105 -1.97 -16.22 9.86
CA LEU A 105 -2.55 -15.98 8.54
C LEU A 105 -2.15 -14.61 8.02
N ALA A 106 -1.57 -14.57 6.82
CA ALA A 106 -1.28 -13.32 6.13
C ALA A 106 -2.58 -12.64 5.67
N TYR A 107 -2.70 -11.34 5.97
CA TYR A 107 -3.82 -10.49 5.59
C TYR A 107 -3.35 -9.12 5.13
N ASN A 108 -4.18 -8.46 4.33
CA ASN A 108 -4.05 -7.06 3.92
C ASN A 108 -5.26 -6.27 4.41
N VAL A 109 -5.00 -5.03 4.81
CA VAL A 109 -5.98 -4.09 5.33
C VAL A 109 -5.96 -2.87 4.42
N GLU A 110 -7.00 -2.70 3.61
CA GLU A 110 -7.09 -1.66 2.58
C GLU A 110 -8.18 -0.65 2.93
N GLY A 111 -7.82 0.62 3.07
CA GLY A 111 -8.78 1.68 3.37
C GLY A 111 -9.68 1.98 2.16
N LEU A 112 -10.99 1.90 2.32
CA LEU A 112 -11.93 2.26 1.26
C LEU A 112 -12.14 3.78 1.26
N SER A 113 -11.72 4.49 0.22
CA SER A 113 -11.89 5.95 0.14
C SER A 113 -13.35 6.34 -0.13
N LEU A 114 -14.08 6.70 0.92
CA LEU A 114 -15.37 7.37 0.86
C LEU A 114 -15.25 8.79 1.46
N LYS A 115 -15.66 9.81 0.69
CA LYS A 115 -15.61 11.22 1.11
C LYS A 115 -16.11 11.39 2.57
N GLU A 116 -15.19 11.85 3.43
CA GLU A 116 -15.46 12.58 4.68
C GLU A 116 -16.06 11.82 5.88
N SER A 117 -15.74 10.54 6.11
CA SER A 117 -16.00 9.88 7.41
C SER A 117 -14.93 8.82 7.72
N SER A 118 -14.84 8.35 8.97
CA SER A 118 -13.94 7.26 9.37
C SER A 118 -14.12 6.08 8.41
N LEU A 119 -13.11 5.85 7.57
CA LEU A 119 -13.29 5.04 6.39
C LEU A 119 -13.45 3.57 6.77
N PRO A 120 -14.44 2.87 6.20
CA PRO A 120 -14.49 1.44 6.31
C PRO A 120 -13.25 0.83 5.64
N VAL A 121 -12.76 -0.27 6.19
CA VAL A 121 -11.50 -0.88 5.77
C VAL A 121 -11.77 -2.30 5.30
N ALA A 122 -11.35 -2.62 4.08
CA ALA A 122 -11.43 -3.98 3.56
C ALA A 122 -10.30 -4.82 4.16
N LEU A 123 -10.66 -5.95 4.75
CA LEU A 123 -9.73 -6.98 5.16
C LEU A 123 -9.73 -8.08 4.12
N ALA A 124 -8.56 -8.31 3.53
CA ALA A 124 -8.32 -9.36 2.57
C ALA A 124 -7.33 -10.39 3.11
N VAL A 125 -7.51 -11.66 2.73
CA VAL A 125 -6.59 -12.76 3.08
C VAL A 125 -6.11 -13.44 1.81
N GLN A 126 -5.01 -14.18 1.87
CA GLN A 126 -4.55 -14.94 0.71
C GLN A 126 -5.65 -15.89 0.21
N GLU A 127 -5.87 -15.95 -1.11
CA GLU A 127 -6.91 -16.77 -1.75
C GLU A 127 -6.84 -18.23 -1.29
N ALA A 128 -5.62 -18.79 -1.22
CA ALA A 128 -5.36 -20.15 -0.76
C ALA A 128 -5.74 -20.42 0.71
N LYS A 129 -6.00 -19.37 1.49
CA LYS A 129 -6.29 -19.39 2.94
C LYS A 129 -7.68 -18.89 3.29
N VAL A 130 -8.50 -18.52 2.30
CA VAL A 130 -9.86 -17.99 2.53
C VAL A 130 -10.72 -18.94 3.36
N GLU A 131 -10.77 -20.23 3.01
CA GLU A 131 -11.59 -21.21 3.75
C GLU A 131 -11.15 -21.36 5.21
N GLU A 132 -9.84 -21.27 5.46
CA GLU A 132 -9.25 -21.34 6.80
C GLU A 132 -9.61 -20.09 7.61
N ALA A 133 -9.45 -18.89 7.01
CA ALA A 133 -9.83 -17.63 7.61
C ALA A 133 -11.33 -17.57 7.94
N VAL A 134 -12.21 -17.98 7.02
CA VAL A 134 -13.66 -18.03 7.22
C VAL A 134 -14.02 -18.98 8.36
N ARG A 135 -13.37 -20.13 8.46
CA ARG A 135 -13.62 -21.09 9.56
C ARG A 135 -13.26 -20.50 10.93
N LEU A 136 -12.14 -19.79 11.02
CA LEU A 136 -11.70 -19.13 12.25
C LEU A 136 -12.62 -17.96 12.64
N LEU A 137 -13.07 -17.20 11.64
CA LEU A 137 -13.93 -16.03 11.81
C LEU A 137 -15.41 -16.39 11.93
N LYS A 138 -15.80 -17.65 11.78
CA LYS A 138 -17.20 -18.09 11.92
C LYS A 138 -17.82 -17.77 13.29
N GLY A 139 -17.00 -17.65 14.33
CA GLY A 139 -17.42 -17.27 15.68
C GLY A 139 -17.41 -15.76 15.94
N PHE A 140 -16.85 -14.97 15.02
CA PHE A 140 -16.79 -13.51 15.12
C PHE A 140 -18.20 -12.91 14.94
N LYS A 141 -18.57 -11.98 15.82
CA LYS A 141 -19.85 -11.28 15.79
C LYS A 141 -19.58 -9.80 15.54
N PRO A 142 -19.72 -9.32 14.29
CA PRO A 142 -19.44 -7.93 13.99
C PRO A 142 -20.41 -7.01 14.73
N LEU A 143 -19.88 -5.93 15.31
CA LEU A 143 -20.68 -4.89 15.97
C LEU A 143 -21.21 -3.86 14.98
N GLY A 144 -20.55 -3.72 13.82
CA GLY A 144 -20.99 -2.88 12.72
C GLY A 144 -20.33 -3.18 11.37
N SER A 145 -19.38 -4.12 11.33
CA SER A 145 -18.65 -4.54 10.13
C SER A 145 -19.47 -5.52 9.27
N MET A 146 -19.21 -5.53 7.97
CA MET A 146 -19.88 -6.41 7.00
C MET A 146 -18.99 -7.59 6.64
N VAL A 147 -19.56 -8.78 6.70
CA VAL A 147 -18.92 -10.03 6.28
C VAL A 147 -19.27 -10.31 4.81
N LEU A 148 -18.29 -10.70 3.99
CA LEU A 148 -18.45 -10.80 2.53
C LEU A 148 -18.41 -12.22 1.95
N TRP A 149 -18.16 -13.24 2.77
CA TRP A 149 -18.13 -14.65 2.34
C TRP A 149 -19.49 -15.36 2.41
#